data_AF-A0A6S6XI23-F1
#
_entry.id   AF-A0A6S6XI23-F1
#
_cell.length_a   1.000
_cell.length_b   1.000
_cell.length_c   1.000
_cell.angle_alpha   90.00
_cell.angle_beta   90.00
_cell.angle_gamma   90.00
#
_symmetry.space_group_name_H-M   'P 1'
#
loop_
_entity.id
_entity.type
_entity.pdbx_description
1 polymer ?
#
loop_
_entity_poly.entity_id
_entity_poly.type
_entity_poly.pdbx_seq_one_letter_code
_entity_poly.pdbx_strand_id
1 'polypeptide(L)'
;METPACVKEYNKLRDFYKHDNILYIRKAKMPPDVQEFYSIINYKKRLRKIAVCKDRKSKLYDYEALTEELAFHLENTHTQQDKNIIFFMKYQPEYLTEVGEQTAQCSFGTGQLTPYKLYRLLTLGRKTDLYCTNCNFQSNYSRASFLAYSAECLILDIDYYNIPALEKKSAETVYAELQKNVFQPKKLEPAYAIDSGHGLYVVFLLDKPLLLFRQTRNTAVYKESMNALITMTKAYGSDPSCTDLSRVLRLPQVINSKTGRFSKILDFDSVKKSPLRRYGIEELTQLLNIKKIGNNDDPPIRLKSKSIDSVPRVLSATMTLKTLAQARKQDLIKWLKNRNYDIEGYRANFFLILATCLSEIKDRDSTYFYMKEINNQLKAPLPISQLKRIHLDAVSERISQNGEFGHYRYSNQKIMELLKISPDEMPAYKTLITPDEKRKRDYAKRKKQRRNSDGLTKRQAAKSDKLIQIRKYLNCGKSKAEIARLIGVSKALVSIYSKQLNEAVS
;
A
#
# COMPACT_ATOMS: atom_id res chain seq x y z
N MET A 1 -30.15 -25.84 26.38
CA MET A 1 -29.86 -24.96 25.22
C MET A 1 -28.92 -25.71 24.32
N GLU A 2 -29.32 -26.02 23.09
CA GLU A 2 -28.48 -26.75 22.16
C GLU A 2 -27.25 -25.92 21.76
N THR A 3 -26.11 -26.57 21.70
CA THR A 3 -24.84 -25.95 21.32
C THR A 3 -24.93 -25.39 19.89
N PRO A 4 -24.67 -24.08 19.67
CA PRO A 4 -24.78 -23.46 18.36
C PRO A 4 -23.94 -24.17 17.30
N ALA A 5 -24.44 -24.24 16.05
CA ALA A 5 -23.80 -24.96 14.95
C ALA A 5 -22.33 -24.53 14.71
N CYS A 6 -22.04 -23.23 14.85
CA CYS A 6 -20.68 -22.68 14.72
C CYS A 6 -19.71 -23.20 15.79
N VAL A 7 -20.20 -23.53 17.00
CA VAL A 7 -19.39 -24.11 18.08
C VAL A 7 -19.16 -25.59 17.83
N LYS A 8 -20.15 -26.31 17.28
CA LYS A 8 -19.98 -27.71 16.86
C LYS A 8 -18.98 -27.84 15.71
N GLU A 9 -19.00 -26.91 14.75
CA GLU A 9 -18.09 -26.87 13.60
C GLU A 9 -16.66 -26.48 14.00
N TYR A 10 -16.50 -25.50 14.90
CA TYR A 10 -15.22 -25.17 15.51
C TYR A 10 -14.62 -26.35 16.29
N ASN A 11 -15.44 -27.08 17.06
CA ASN A 11 -14.97 -28.25 17.80
C ASN A 11 -14.57 -29.40 16.86
N LYS A 12 -15.30 -29.64 15.78
CA LYS A 12 -14.91 -30.60 14.73
C LYS A 12 -13.57 -30.25 14.10
N LEU A 13 -13.37 -28.99 13.71
CA LEU A 13 -12.09 -28.52 13.16
C LEU A 13 -10.96 -28.66 14.18
N ARG A 14 -11.19 -28.24 15.43
CA ARG A 14 -10.23 -28.35 16.53
C ARG A 14 -9.81 -29.80 16.79
N ASP A 15 -10.76 -30.74 16.74
CA ASP A 15 -10.50 -32.15 17.04
C ASP A 15 -9.83 -32.85 15.84
N PHE A 16 -10.14 -32.45 14.60
CA PHE A 16 -9.40 -32.85 13.39
C PHE A 16 -7.91 -32.47 13.47
N TYR A 17 -7.60 -31.23 13.85
CA TYR A 17 -6.20 -30.77 14.01
C TYR A 17 -5.49 -31.34 15.25
N LYS A 18 -6.20 -31.95 16.20
CA LYS A 18 -5.58 -32.65 17.34
C LYS A 18 -5.13 -34.07 16.99
N HIS A 19 -5.78 -34.73 16.03
CA HIS A 19 -5.48 -36.13 15.68
C HIS A 19 -4.23 -36.26 14.81
N ASP A 20 -3.93 -35.27 13.96
CA ASP A 20 -2.81 -35.35 13.02
C ASP A 20 -1.43 -34.95 13.60
N ASN A 21 -1.31 -34.67 14.90
CA ASN A 21 -0.04 -34.21 15.54
C ASN A 21 0.60 -32.97 14.88
N ILE A 22 -0.12 -32.27 13.99
CA ILE A 22 0.32 -31.05 13.32
C ILE A 22 -0.16 -29.86 14.16
N LEU A 23 0.81 -29.19 14.79
CA LEU A 23 0.71 -27.96 15.56
C LEU A 23 0.29 -28.09 17.04
N TYR A 24 1.31 -28.19 17.90
CA TYR A 24 1.35 -27.34 19.09
C TYR A 24 1.39 -25.86 18.63
N ILE A 25 0.24 -25.28 18.26
CA ILE A 25 0.07 -23.84 18.34
C ILE A 25 0.12 -23.54 19.83
N ARG A 26 1.28 -23.07 20.35
CA ARG A 26 1.25 -22.24 21.54
C ARG A 26 0.25 -21.13 21.22
N LYS A 27 -0.98 -21.23 21.74
CA LYS A 27 -1.93 -20.11 21.71
C LYS A 27 -1.10 -18.89 22.11
N ALA A 28 -1.00 -17.89 21.24
CA ALA A 28 -0.45 -16.61 21.64
C ALA A 28 -1.19 -16.23 22.92
N LYS A 29 -0.49 -16.27 24.07
CA LYS A 29 -1.11 -15.92 25.34
C LYS A 29 -1.32 -14.42 25.22
N MET A 30 -2.57 -14.03 24.98
CA MET A 30 -2.97 -12.62 25.08
C MET A 30 -2.43 -12.08 26.41
N PRO A 31 -1.86 -10.87 26.47
CA PRO A 31 -1.35 -10.34 27.72
C PRO A 31 -2.41 -10.42 28.84
N PRO A 32 -2.03 -10.68 30.10
CA PRO A 32 -2.97 -10.83 31.21
C PRO A 32 -3.99 -9.68 31.29
N ASP A 33 -3.53 -8.45 31.06
CA ASP A 33 -4.36 -7.24 31.06
C ASP A 33 -5.47 -7.28 29.98
N VAL A 34 -5.18 -7.84 28.80
CA VAL A 34 -6.15 -8.01 27.70
C VAL A 34 -7.06 -9.19 27.98
N GLN A 35 -6.55 -10.29 28.55
CA GLN A 35 -7.38 -11.43 28.98
C GLN A 35 -8.39 -11.02 30.05
N GLU A 36 -7.98 -10.21 31.02
CA GLU A 36 -8.86 -9.64 32.04
C GLU A 36 -9.94 -8.75 31.40
N PHE A 37 -9.56 -7.93 30.42
CA PHE A 37 -10.51 -7.10 29.70
C PHE A 37 -11.58 -7.94 28.95
N TYR A 38 -11.20 -9.08 28.38
CA TYR A 38 -12.13 -10.04 27.78
C TYR A 38 -12.92 -10.86 28.82
N SER A 39 -12.34 -11.23 29.96
CA SER A 39 -13.02 -12.07 30.98
C SER A 39 -14.19 -11.33 31.64
N ILE A 40 -14.07 -10.01 31.77
CA ILE A 40 -15.12 -9.10 32.25
C ILE A 40 -16.36 -9.14 31.33
N ILE A 41 -16.22 -9.44 30.04
CA ILE A 41 -17.33 -9.54 29.08
C ILE A 41 -18.27 -10.71 29.43
N ASN A 42 -17.75 -11.77 30.05
CA ASN A 42 -18.54 -12.92 30.46
C ASN A 42 -19.34 -12.67 31.75
N TYR A 43 -19.07 -11.59 32.48
CA TYR A 43 -19.81 -11.19 33.69
C TYR A 43 -21.11 -10.43 33.31
N LYS A 44 -21.98 -11.12 32.57
CA LYS A 44 -23.03 -10.59 31.70
C LYS A 44 -24.18 -9.77 32.32
N LYS A 45 -24.29 -9.58 33.64
CA LYS A 45 -25.49 -8.96 34.25
C LYS A 45 -25.29 -7.69 35.08
N ARG A 46 -24.10 -7.39 35.61
CA ARG A 46 -23.90 -6.25 36.55
C ARG A 46 -23.21 -5.02 35.94
N LEU A 47 -22.38 -5.17 34.91
CA LEU A 47 -21.50 -4.09 34.42
C LEU A 47 -22.08 -3.25 33.27
N ARG A 48 -23.22 -3.64 32.70
CA ARG A 48 -23.79 -2.99 31.50
C ARG A 48 -24.22 -1.54 31.70
N LYS A 49 -24.29 -1.04 32.94
CA LYS A 49 -24.78 0.30 33.31
C LYS A 49 -23.98 0.98 34.43
N ILE A 50 -22.70 0.62 34.63
CA ILE A 50 -21.91 1.29 35.67
C ILE A 50 -21.35 2.60 35.11
N ALA A 51 -22.15 3.65 35.24
CA ALA A 51 -21.72 5.03 35.05
C ALA A 51 -20.83 5.49 36.22
N VAL A 52 -21.07 4.97 37.43
CA VAL A 52 -20.39 5.37 38.66
C VAL A 52 -20.02 4.16 39.51
N CYS A 53 -18.78 4.08 40.00
CA CYS A 53 -18.40 3.03 40.96
C CYS A 53 -17.48 3.52 42.09
N LYS A 54 -17.50 2.82 43.23
CA LYS A 54 -16.58 3.04 44.36
C LYS A 54 -15.37 2.09 44.23
N ASP A 55 -14.16 2.65 44.33
CA ASP A 55 -12.93 1.86 44.50
C ASP A 55 -12.87 1.25 45.92
N ARG A 56 -12.04 0.22 46.13
CA ARG A 56 -11.62 -0.34 47.43
C ARG A 56 -11.12 0.74 48.41
N LYS A 57 -10.68 1.91 47.93
CA LYS A 57 -10.30 3.09 48.72
C LYS A 57 -11.40 4.15 48.89
N SER A 58 -12.67 3.81 48.65
CA SER A 58 -13.84 4.67 48.90
C SER A 58 -14.00 5.93 48.02
N LYS A 59 -13.22 6.11 46.95
CA LYS A 59 -13.45 7.19 45.97
C LYS A 59 -14.54 6.81 44.97
N LEU A 60 -15.50 7.71 44.76
CA LEU A 60 -16.54 7.61 43.74
C LEU A 60 -15.94 8.09 42.40
N TYR A 61 -15.94 7.24 41.38
CA TYR A 61 -15.50 7.60 40.03
C TYR A 61 -16.69 7.67 39.11
N ASP A 62 -16.88 8.82 38.47
CA ASP A 62 -17.81 9.01 37.35
C ASP A 62 -17.09 8.65 36.05
N TYR A 63 -17.39 7.45 35.54
CA TYR A 63 -16.77 6.94 34.33
C TYR A 63 -17.31 7.62 33.08
N GLU A 64 -18.53 8.14 33.08
CA GLU A 64 -19.06 8.87 31.95
C GLU A 64 -18.30 10.17 31.77
N ALA A 65 -18.13 10.94 32.85
CA ALA A 65 -17.31 12.15 32.83
C ALA A 65 -15.85 11.86 32.42
N LEU A 66 -15.25 10.78 32.92
CA LEU A 66 -13.87 10.41 32.60
C LEU A 66 -13.67 9.85 31.18
N THR A 67 -14.74 9.48 30.48
CA THR A 67 -14.66 8.86 29.15
C THR A 67 -15.42 9.63 28.09
N GLU A 68 -16.00 10.77 28.45
CA GLU A 68 -16.93 11.57 27.64
C GLU A 68 -16.38 11.84 26.24
N GLU A 69 -15.16 12.33 26.14
CA GLU A 69 -14.54 12.68 24.86
C GLU A 69 -14.25 11.46 23.97
N LEU A 70 -13.91 10.32 24.60
CA LEU A 70 -13.67 9.06 23.90
C LEU A 70 -14.99 8.45 23.42
N ALA A 71 -16.00 8.44 24.29
CA ALA A 71 -17.34 8.00 23.95
C ALA A 71 -17.88 8.82 22.78
N PHE A 72 -17.80 10.16 22.88
CA PHE A 72 -18.23 11.09 21.84
C PHE A 72 -17.58 10.78 20.48
N HIS A 73 -16.26 10.58 20.46
CA HIS A 73 -15.57 10.25 19.21
C HIS A 73 -16.06 8.92 18.62
N LEU A 74 -16.13 7.86 19.43
CA LEU A 74 -16.50 6.53 18.96
C LEU A 74 -17.96 6.47 18.51
N GLU A 75 -18.88 7.12 19.23
CA GLU A 75 -20.30 7.19 18.89
C GLU A 75 -20.55 7.91 17.56
N ASN A 76 -19.74 8.94 17.26
CA ASN A 76 -19.88 9.67 16.01
C ASN A 76 -19.19 9.00 14.81
N THR A 77 -18.18 8.16 15.05
CA THR A 77 -17.35 7.52 14.00
C THR A 77 -17.67 6.05 13.77
N HIS A 78 -18.46 5.42 14.63
CA HIS A 78 -18.86 4.01 14.52
C HIS A 78 -20.32 3.87 14.97
N THR A 79 -21.27 4.02 14.03
CA THR A 79 -22.71 3.96 14.32
C THR A 79 -23.32 2.61 13.98
N GLN A 80 -22.61 1.75 13.23
CA GLN A 80 -23.08 0.41 12.91
C GLN A 80 -23.20 -0.47 14.16
N GLN A 81 -24.41 -0.94 14.42
CA GLN A 81 -24.69 -1.96 15.44
C GLN A 81 -24.13 -3.32 14.98
N ASP A 82 -23.63 -4.12 15.92
CA ASP A 82 -23.11 -5.48 15.70
C ASP A 82 -21.88 -5.63 14.77
N LYS A 83 -21.15 -4.53 14.53
CA LYS A 83 -19.86 -4.57 13.82
C LYS A 83 -18.71 -4.21 14.73
N ASN A 84 -17.52 -4.70 14.37
CA ASN A 84 -16.38 -4.66 15.26
C ASN A 84 -15.53 -3.42 15.02
N ILE A 85 -15.31 -2.65 16.08
CA ILE A 85 -14.22 -1.69 16.19
C ILE A 85 -13.00 -2.47 16.67
N ILE A 86 -11.88 -2.35 15.96
CA ILE A 86 -10.64 -3.04 16.31
C ILE A 86 -9.72 -2.06 17.03
N PHE A 87 -9.33 -2.40 18.24
CA PHE A 87 -8.39 -1.66 19.07
C PHE A 87 -7.02 -2.33 19.01
N PHE A 88 -5.98 -1.54 18.73
CA PHE A 88 -4.61 -1.99 18.64
C PHE A 88 -3.80 -1.34 19.76
N MET A 89 -3.07 -2.16 20.51
CA MET A 89 -2.26 -1.76 21.65
C MET A 89 -0.81 -2.10 21.37
N LYS A 90 0.09 -1.13 21.54
CA LYS A 90 1.53 -1.36 21.54
C LYS A 90 2.07 -1.06 22.92
N TYR A 91 2.59 -2.07 23.62
CA TYR A 91 3.13 -1.91 24.96
C TYR A 91 4.42 -1.09 24.93
N GLN A 92 4.56 -0.18 25.90
CA GLN A 92 5.81 0.55 26.11
C GLN A 92 6.86 -0.43 26.68
N PRO A 93 8.14 -0.30 26.29
CA PRO A 93 9.19 -1.27 26.65
C PRO A 93 9.29 -1.59 28.15
N GLU A 94 9.09 -0.60 29.01
CA GLU A 94 9.13 -0.69 30.47
C GLU A 94 8.03 -1.59 31.07
N TYR A 95 6.96 -1.86 30.32
CA TYR A 95 5.86 -2.74 30.75
C TYR A 95 5.93 -4.14 30.11
N LEU A 96 6.98 -4.45 29.34
CA LEU A 96 7.19 -5.77 28.78
C LEU A 96 7.92 -6.66 29.79
N THR A 97 7.25 -7.70 30.29
CA THR A 97 7.95 -8.81 30.97
C THR A 97 8.66 -9.65 29.91
N GLU A 98 9.93 -9.96 30.12
CA GLU A 98 10.85 -10.52 29.12
C GLU A 98 10.22 -11.58 28.18
N VAL A 99 10.45 -11.43 26.88
CA VAL A 99 9.96 -12.29 25.76
C VAL A 99 8.45 -12.20 25.43
N GLY A 100 7.75 -11.14 25.84
CA GLY A 100 6.34 -10.89 25.44
C GLY A 100 6.13 -10.30 24.03
N GLU A 101 5.00 -10.61 23.39
CA GLU A 101 4.57 -9.92 22.16
C GLU A 101 4.35 -8.42 22.45
N GLN A 102 5.07 -7.55 21.73
CA GLN A 102 5.02 -6.09 21.91
C GLN A 102 3.65 -5.46 21.59
N THR A 103 2.77 -6.21 20.91
CA THR A 103 1.51 -5.71 20.38
C THR A 103 0.37 -6.64 20.70
N ALA A 104 -0.77 -6.10 21.10
CA ALA A 104 -2.01 -6.83 21.28
C ALA A 104 -3.14 -6.17 20.47
N GLN A 105 -4.16 -6.96 20.18
CA GLN A 105 -5.37 -6.47 19.52
C GLN A 105 -6.60 -6.99 20.27
N CYS A 106 -7.62 -6.16 20.36
CA CYS A 106 -8.94 -6.55 20.81
C CYS A 106 -10.01 -5.91 19.92
N SER A 107 -11.24 -6.40 20.01
CA SER A 107 -12.34 -5.87 19.21
C SER A 107 -13.65 -5.88 19.99
N PHE A 108 -14.49 -4.86 19.75
CA PHE A 108 -15.78 -4.72 20.40
C PHE A 108 -16.84 -4.29 19.39
N GLY A 109 -18.05 -4.78 19.59
CA GLY A 109 -19.23 -4.15 19.02
C GLY A 109 -19.44 -2.76 19.62
N THR A 110 -19.94 -1.81 18.84
CA THR A 110 -20.36 -0.47 19.31
C THR A 110 -21.26 -0.56 20.55
N GLY A 111 -22.32 -1.37 20.48
CA GLY A 111 -23.23 -1.60 21.62
C GLY A 111 -22.62 -2.33 22.82
N GLN A 112 -21.34 -2.73 22.75
CA GLN A 112 -20.63 -3.37 23.84
C GLN A 112 -19.72 -2.40 24.60
N LEU A 113 -19.48 -1.18 24.11
CA LEU A 113 -18.58 -0.20 24.71
C LEU A 113 -19.27 0.61 25.81
N THR A 114 -19.28 0.06 27.03
CA THR A 114 -19.80 0.78 28.20
C THR A 114 -18.79 1.82 28.72
N PRO A 115 -19.21 2.85 29.47
CA PRO A 115 -18.29 3.81 30.11
C PRO A 115 -17.18 3.13 30.91
N TYR A 116 -17.51 2.07 31.66
CA TYR A 116 -16.52 1.27 32.37
C TYR A 116 -15.46 0.64 31.45
N LYS A 117 -15.85 0.13 30.27
CA LYS A 117 -14.89 -0.46 29.32
C LYS A 117 -14.04 0.60 28.65
N LEU A 118 -14.62 1.76 28.32
CA LEU A 118 -13.86 2.91 27.83
C LEU A 118 -12.83 3.35 28.87
N TYR A 119 -13.21 3.43 30.14
CA TYR A 119 -12.29 3.75 31.24
C TYR A 119 -11.14 2.74 31.37
N ARG A 120 -11.44 1.44 31.20
CA ARG A 120 -10.41 0.39 31.18
C ARG A 120 -9.47 0.55 29.97
N LEU A 121 -9.98 0.89 28.79
CA LEU A 121 -9.16 1.23 27.62
C LEU A 121 -8.24 2.42 27.91
N LEU A 122 -8.77 3.51 28.49
CA LEU A 122 -7.95 4.67 28.89
C LEU A 122 -6.88 4.30 29.92
N THR A 123 -7.22 3.42 30.87
CA THR A 123 -6.27 2.91 31.86
C THR A 123 -5.15 2.10 31.20
N LEU A 124 -5.47 1.27 30.21
CA LEU A 124 -4.48 0.55 29.39
C LEU A 124 -3.61 1.51 28.56
N GLY A 125 -4.20 2.62 28.08
CA GLY A 125 -3.50 3.70 27.38
C GLY A 125 -2.41 4.39 28.20
N ARG A 126 -2.33 4.16 29.52
CA ARG A 126 -1.21 4.60 30.36
C ARG A 126 0.04 3.72 30.21
N LYS A 127 -0.14 2.46 29.81
CA LYS A 127 0.95 1.48 29.63
C LYS A 127 1.23 1.17 28.15
N THR A 128 0.34 1.60 27.26
CA THR A 128 0.34 1.23 25.85
C THR A 128 0.04 2.44 24.98
N ASP A 129 0.66 2.51 23.80
CA ASP A 129 0.10 3.33 22.74
C ASP A 129 -1.18 2.65 22.23
N LEU A 130 -2.31 3.32 22.41
CA LEU A 130 -3.63 2.79 22.10
C LEU A 130 -4.20 3.45 20.84
N TYR A 131 -4.63 2.61 19.90
CA TYR A 131 -5.21 3.02 18.61
C TYR A 131 -6.52 2.28 18.37
N CYS A 132 -7.40 2.82 17.52
CA CYS A 132 -8.55 2.12 16.98
C CYS A 132 -8.64 2.25 15.46
N THR A 133 -9.34 1.32 14.82
CA THR A 133 -9.72 1.48 13.42
C THR A 133 -10.70 2.62 13.22
N ASN A 134 -10.69 3.23 12.04
CA ASN A 134 -11.69 4.24 11.64
C ASN A 134 -12.90 3.62 10.91
N CYS A 135 -12.72 2.38 10.42
CA CYS A 135 -13.76 1.59 9.80
C CYS A 135 -14.25 0.53 10.79
N ASN A 136 -15.50 0.12 10.61
CA ASN A 136 -16.04 -1.09 11.22
C ASN A 136 -15.59 -2.33 10.45
N PHE A 137 -15.45 -3.46 11.12
CA PHE A 137 -15.01 -4.72 10.53
C PHE A 137 -16.00 -5.86 10.73
N GLN A 138 -16.08 -6.73 9.71
CA GLN A 138 -16.84 -7.97 9.78
C GLN A 138 -16.19 -8.99 10.73
N SER A 139 -14.86 -8.96 10.84
CA SER A 139 -14.09 -9.84 11.72
C SER A 139 -13.82 -9.20 13.07
N ASN A 140 -13.76 -10.03 14.11
CA ASN A 140 -13.31 -9.70 15.45
C ASN A 140 -11.80 -9.97 15.68
N TYR A 141 -11.09 -10.52 14.69
CA TYR A 141 -9.67 -10.89 14.82
C TYR A 141 -8.78 -10.23 13.77
N SER A 142 -9.33 -9.85 12.62
CA SER A 142 -8.56 -9.31 11.50
C SER A 142 -9.08 -7.97 11.05
N ARG A 143 -8.14 -7.04 10.86
CA ARG A 143 -8.37 -5.72 10.25
C ARG A 143 -8.02 -5.69 8.75
N ALA A 144 -7.86 -6.83 8.10
CA ALA A 144 -7.51 -6.84 6.67
C ALA A 144 -8.54 -6.03 5.86
N SER A 145 -8.07 -5.20 4.90
CA SER A 145 -8.92 -4.20 4.24
C SER A 145 -10.15 -4.79 3.53
N PHE A 146 -10.12 -6.06 3.09
CA PHE A 146 -11.28 -6.73 2.48
C PHE A 146 -12.37 -7.15 3.48
N LEU A 147 -12.08 -7.06 4.79
CA LEU A 147 -13.02 -7.30 5.89
C LEU A 147 -13.61 -6.00 6.45
N ALA A 148 -13.16 -4.83 5.94
CA ALA A 148 -13.75 -3.55 6.28
C ALA A 148 -15.22 -3.56 5.84
N TYR A 149 -16.10 -3.23 6.77
CA TYR A 149 -17.55 -3.34 6.63
C TYR A 149 -18.18 -2.01 6.26
N SER A 150 -17.86 -0.96 7.01
CA SER A 150 -18.36 0.39 6.75
C SER A 150 -17.35 1.44 7.20
N ALA A 151 -17.48 2.62 6.61
CA ALA A 151 -16.89 3.85 7.12
C ALA A 151 -18.00 4.86 7.37
N GLU A 152 -18.05 5.42 8.57
CA GLU A 152 -18.97 6.49 8.95
C GLU A 152 -18.30 7.87 8.90
N CYS A 153 -16.99 7.89 8.68
CA CYS A 153 -16.20 9.09 8.60
C CYS A 153 -15.00 8.93 7.66
N LEU A 154 -14.48 10.06 7.21
CA LEU A 154 -13.15 10.19 6.64
C LEU A 154 -12.29 10.93 7.67
N ILE A 155 -11.17 10.32 8.08
CA ILE A 155 -10.25 10.96 9.03
C ILE A 155 -8.92 11.18 8.33
N LEU A 156 -8.60 12.45 8.10
CA LEU A 156 -7.34 12.89 7.54
C LEU A 156 -6.29 12.96 8.65
N ASP A 157 -5.15 12.30 8.44
CA ASP A 157 -4.01 12.36 9.36
C ASP A 157 -2.95 13.32 8.81
N ILE A 158 -2.59 14.32 9.61
CA ILE A 158 -1.72 15.42 9.25
C ILE A 158 -0.55 15.47 10.21
N ASP A 159 0.61 15.01 9.74
CA ASP A 159 1.87 15.07 10.47
C ASP A 159 2.55 16.43 10.26
N TYR A 160 1.89 17.52 10.68
CA TYR A 160 2.38 18.88 10.45
C TYR A 160 3.76 19.17 11.07
N TYR A 161 4.15 18.39 12.08
CA TYR A 161 5.49 18.47 12.68
C TYR A 161 6.62 18.12 11.70
N ASN A 162 6.33 17.38 10.63
CA ASN A 162 7.30 17.11 9.57
C ASN A 162 7.52 18.32 8.64
N ILE A 163 6.73 19.39 8.78
CA ILE A 163 6.85 20.62 8.00
C ILE A 163 7.54 21.68 8.86
N PRO A 164 8.78 22.11 8.53
CA PRO A 164 9.56 23.01 9.38
C PRO A 164 8.84 24.32 9.76
N ALA A 165 8.02 24.86 8.85
CA ALA A 165 7.25 26.09 9.10
C ALA A 165 6.07 25.90 10.08
N LEU A 166 5.67 24.66 10.34
CA LEU A 166 4.53 24.30 11.18
C LEU A 166 4.94 23.55 12.45
N GLU A 167 6.17 23.03 12.53
CA GLU A 167 6.66 22.18 13.62
C GLU A 167 6.43 22.77 15.02
N LYS A 168 6.62 24.08 15.17
CA LYS A 168 6.46 24.79 16.45
C LYS A 168 5.05 25.33 16.70
N LYS A 169 4.13 25.16 15.76
CA LYS A 169 2.75 25.64 15.90
C LYS A 169 1.92 24.65 16.73
N SER A 170 0.90 25.17 17.43
CA SER A 170 -0.06 24.32 18.11
C SER A 170 -1.01 23.65 17.10
N ALA A 171 -1.60 22.52 17.49
CA ALA A 171 -2.60 21.82 16.69
C ALA A 171 -3.81 22.73 16.37
N GLU A 172 -4.21 23.57 17.34
CA GLU A 172 -5.27 24.56 17.19
C GLU A 172 -4.95 25.60 16.12
N THR A 173 -3.70 26.11 16.10
CA THR A 173 -3.25 27.09 15.12
C THR A 173 -3.21 26.49 13.71
N VAL A 174 -2.65 25.27 13.59
CA VAL A 174 -2.58 24.56 12.31
C VAL A 174 -3.99 24.23 11.79
N TYR A 175 -4.90 23.82 12.67
CA TYR A 175 -6.29 23.54 12.30
C TYR A 175 -7.01 24.81 11.81
N ALA A 176 -6.86 25.94 12.49
CA ALA A 176 -7.44 27.22 12.06
C ALA A 176 -6.91 27.66 10.68
N GLU A 177 -5.61 27.47 10.42
CA GLU A 177 -5.02 27.73 9.11
C GLU A 177 -5.57 26.81 8.02
N LEU A 178 -5.72 25.51 8.31
CA LEU A 178 -6.34 24.55 7.39
C LEU A 178 -7.79 24.90 7.07
N GLN A 179 -8.58 25.26 8.09
CA GLN A 179 -9.96 25.70 7.90
C GLN A 179 -10.01 26.92 6.98
N LYS A 180 -9.23 27.96 7.26
CA LYS A 180 -9.24 29.21 6.49
C LYS A 180 -8.72 29.05 5.06
N ASN A 181 -7.59 28.36 4.90
CA ASN A 181 -6.84 28.38 3.65
C ASN A 181 -7.17 27.20 2.71
N VAL A 182 -7.68 26.09 3.25
CA VAL A 182 -7.92 24.85 2.47
C VAL A 182 -9.40 24.50 2.42
N PHE A 183 -10.06 24.41 3.58
CA PHE A 183 -11.42 23.86 3.64
C PHE A 183 -12.51 24.89 3.30
N GLN A 184 -12.47 26.09 3.86
CA GLN A 184 -13.43 27.17 3.58
C GLN A 184 -13.53 27.54 2.08
N PRO A 185 -12.42 27.71 1.32
CA PRO A 185 -12.49 27.98 -0.12
C PRO A 185 -13.16 26.87 -0.93
N LYS A 186 -13.19 25.64 -0.39
CA LYS A 186 -13.84 24.47 -0.99
C LYS A 186 -15.23 24.21 -0.43
N LYS A 187 -15.73 25.05 0.50
CA LYS A 187 -16.98 24.82 1.25
C LYS A 187 -16.99 23.47 1.97
N LEU A 188 -15.80 23.01 2.36
CA LEU A 188 -15.64 21.84 3.21
C LEU A 188 -15.55 22.33 4.66
N GLU A 189 -16.28 21.66 5.52
CA GLU A 189 -16.41 21.96 6.94
C GLU A 189 -16.18 20.65 7.69
N PRO A 190 -15.00 20.47 8.30
CA PRO A 190 -14.76 19.33 9.16
C PRO A 190 -15.74 19.35 10.35
N ALA A 191 -16.14 18.17 10.82
CA ALA A 191 -16.98 18.07 12.00
C ALA A 191 -16.24 18.50 13.27
N TYR A 192 -14.98 18.10 13.40
CA TYR A 192 -14.06 18.48 14.46
C TYR A 192 -12.63 18.01 14.11
N ALA A 193 -11.68 18.33 14.97
CA ALA A 193 -10.30 17.87 14.85
C ALA A 193 -9.75 17.34 16.18
N ILE A 194 -8.71 16.52 16.11
CA ILE A 194 -8.08 15.85 17.25
C ILE A 194 -6.58 16.14 17.20
N ASP A 195 -6.03 16.76 18.25
CA ASP A 195 -4.59 16.75 18.51
C ASP A 195 -4.20 15.33 18.91
N SER A 196 -3.39 14.64 18.10
CA SER A 196 -2.97 13.27 18.40
C SER A 196 -1.85 13.19 19.45
N GLY A 197 -1.46 14.34 20.01
CA GLY A 197 -0.29 14.53 20.86
C GLY A 197 1.00 14.76 20.06
N HIS A 198 0.94 14.81 18.72
CA HIS A 198 2.09 15.16 17.87
C HIS A 198 1.67 15.73 16.52
N GLY A 199 0.64 15.14 15.90
CA GLY A 199 0.03 15.61 14.66
C GLY A 199 -1.42 16.03 14.88
N LEU A 200 -2.17 16.13 13.78
CA LEU A 200 -3.56 16.58 13.77
C LEU A 200 -4.40 15.59 12.96
N TYR A 201 -5.50 15.12 13.55
CA TYR A 201 -6.54 14.40 12.82
C TYR A 201 -7.70 15.35 12.50
N VAL A 202 -8.17 15.37 11.26
CA VAL A 202 -9.33 16.17 10.84
C VAL A 202 -10.44 15.22 10.43
N VAL A 203 -11.61 15.34 11.08
CA VAL A 203 -12.71 14.38 10.97
C VAL A 203 -13.83 14.95 10.11
N PHE A 204 -14.18 14.26 9.03
CA PHE A 204 -15.38 14.51 8.24
C PHE A 204 -16.36 13.37 8.48
N LEU A 205 -17.54 13.68 9.00
CA LEU A 205 -18.57 12.67 9.26
C LEU A 205 -19.48 12.50 8.05
N LEU A 206 -19.97 11.27 7.88
CA LEU A 206 -20.99 10.95 6.89
C LEU A 206 -22.37 10.93 7.57
N ASP A 207 -23.40 11.31 6.83
CA ASP A 207 -24.79 11.21 7.29
C ASP A 207 -25.27 9.76 7.33
N LYS A 208 -24.79 8.95 6.37
CA LYS A 208 -25.01 7.51 6.25
C LYS A 208 -23.68 6.78 6.14
N PRO A 209 -23.55 5.61 6.81
CA PRO A 209 -22.38 4.76 6.68
C PRO A 209 -22.13 4.35 5.23
N LEU A 210 -20.90 4.55 4.74
CA LEU A 210 -20.47 4.03 3.45
C LEU A 210 -20.16 2.54 3.60
N LEU A 211 -21.00 1.67 3.05
CA LEU A 211 -20.80 0.21 3.08
C LEU A 211 -19.63 -0.19 2.19
N LEU A 212 -18.65 -0.90 2.73
CA LEU A 212 -17.38 -1.26 2.09
C LEU A 212 -17.26 -2.77 1.79
N PHE A 213 -17.84 -3.62 2.63
CA PHE A 213 -17.68 -5.06 2.51
C PHE A 213 -18.25 -5.56 1.19
N ARG A 214 -17.38 -6.08 0.32
CA ARG A 214 -17.73 -6.52 -1.04
C ARG A 214 -18.38 -5.42 -1.88
N GLN A 215 -18.04 -4.15 -1.61
CA GLN A 215 -18.55 -3.00 -2.36
C GLN A 215 -17.37 -2.26 -3.00
N THR A 216 -16.95 -2.76 -4.17
CA THR A 216 -15.79 -2.24 -4.91
C THR A 216 -15.96 -0.75 -5.23
N ARG A 217 -17.17 -0.35 -5.66
CA ARG A 217 -17.51 1.07 -5.94
C ARG A 217 -17.31 1.95 -4.71
N ASN A 218 -17.90 1.58 -3.58
CA ASN A 218 -17.84 2.38 -2.35
C ASN A 218 -16.42 2.43 -1.77
N THR A 219 -15.66 1.33 -1.89
CA THR A 219 -14.23 1.31 -1.56
C THR A 219 -13.44 2.29 -2.43
N ALA A 220 -13.75 2.40 -3.71
CA ALA A 220 -13.14 3.38 -4.60
C ALA A 220 -13.55 4.81 -4.22
N VAL A 221 -14.83 5.07 -3.92
CA VAL A 221 -15.31 6.37 -3.43
C VAL A 221 -14.54 6.80 -2.18
N TYR A 222 -14.41 5.91 -1.18
CA TYR A 222 -13.64 6.19 0.03
C TYR A 222 -12.19 6.61 -0.30
N LYS A 223 -11.50 5.83 -1.13
CA LYS A 223 -10.09 6.06 -1.47
C LYS A 223 -9.90 7.35 -2.26
N GLU A 224 -10.76 7.63 -3.23
CA GLU A 224 -10.70 8.86 -4.00
C GLU A 224 -11.00 10.09 -3.14
N SER A 225 -11.96 9.99 -2.22
CA SER A 225 -12.23 11.06 -1.25
C SER A 225 -11.05 11.32 -0.31
N MET A 226 -10.45 10.25 0.23
CA MET A 226 -9.23 10.38 1.04
C MET A 226 -8.07 10.95 0.22
N ASN A 227 -7.86 10.50 -1.02
CA ASN A 227 -6.83 11.04 -1.91
C ASN A 227 -7.03 12.53 -2.19
N ALA A 228 -8.26 12.97 -2.44
CA ALA A 228 -8.58 14.37 -2.67
C ALA A 228 -8.25 15.22 -1.42
N LEU A 229 -8.66 14.75 -0.24
CA LEU A 229 -8.36 15.40 1.04
C LEU A 229 -6.85 15.46 1.32
N ILE A 230 -6.12 14.36 1.12
CA ILE A 230 -4.65 14.31 1.29
C ILE A 230 -3.97 15.26 0.31
N THR A 231 -4.43 15.30 -0.95
CA THR A 231 -3.81 16.13 -1.99
C THR A 231 -3.93 17.61 -1.65
N MET A 232 -5.10 18.07 -1.21
CA MET A 232 -5.31 19.48 -0.85
C MET A 232 -4.59 19.89 0.44
N THR A 233 -4.28 18.95 1.32
CA THR A 233 -3.61 19.20 2.62
C THR A 233 -2.15 18.77 2.64
N LYS A 234 -1.58 18.32 1.52
CA LYS A 234 -0.19 17.85 1.41
C LYS A 234 0.84 18.86 1.92
N ALA A 235 0.62 20.15 1.67
CA ALA A 235 1.50 21.23 2.14
C ALA A 235 1.55 21.35 3.68
N TYR A 236 0.56 20.80 4.37
CA TYR A 236 0.46 20.77 5.82
C TYR A 236 0.98 19.45 6.43
N GLY A 237 1.49 18.50 5.63
CA GLY A 237 2.10 17.27 6.13
C GLY A 237 1.21 16.03 6.09
N SER A 238 0.14 16.03 5.29
CA SER A 238 -0.67 14.81 5.11
C SER A 238 0.09 13.69 4.42
N ASP A 239 0.02 12.49 5.00
CA ASP A 239 0.71 11.29 4.50
C ASP A 239 -0.05 10.67 3.30
N PRO A 240 0.59 10.43 2.14
CA PRO A 240 -0.02 9.71 1.02
C PRO A 240 -0.53 8.30 1.35
N SER A 241 -0.04 7.69 2.44
CA SER A 241 -0.44 6.35 2.87
C SER A 241 -1.81 6.29 3.57
N CYS A 242 -2.44 7.44 3.84
CA CYS A 242 -3.67 7.58 4.62
C CYS A 242 -4.95 6.95 4.00
N THR A 243 -4.89 6.26 2.86
CA THR A 243 -6.06 5.69 2.15
C THR A 243 -6.42 4.26 2.52
N ASP A 244 -5.68 3.62 3.43
CA ASP A 244 -5.93 2.24 3.83
C ASP A 244 -7.14 2.13 4.77
N LEU A 245 -8.10 1.27 4.39
CA LEU A 245 -9.26 0.91 5.22
C LEU A 245 -8.87 0.22 6.54
N SER A 246 -7.69 -0.41 6.60
CA SER A 246 -7.19 -1.10 7.79
C SER A 246 -6.49 -0.19 8.81
N ARG A 247 -6.43 1.11 8.52
CA ARG A 247 -5.67 2.07 9.32
C ARG A 247 -6.21 2.17 10.74
N VAL A 248 -5.27 2.29 11.68
CA VAL A 248 -5.55 2.59 13.08
C VAL A 248 -5.04 3.99 13.43
N LEU A 249 -5.85 4.77 14.14
CA LEU A 249 -5.50 6.11 14.64
C LEU A 249 -5.55 6.13 16.15
N ARG A 250 -4.77 7.02 16.76
CA ARG A 250 -4.71 7.13 18.22
C ARG A 250 -6.05 7.64 18.75
N LEU A 251 -6.53 7.06 19.83
CA LEU A 251 -7.76 7.51 20.46
C LEU A 251 -7.60 8.90 21.11
N PRO A 252 -8.66 9.70 21.25
CA PRO A 252 -8.67 10.80 22.20
C PRO A 252 -8.56 10.25 23.63
N GLN A 253 -8.10 11.09 24.54
CA GLN A 253 -7.86 10.80 25.94
C GLN A 253 -6.75 9.79 26.28
N VAL A 254 -5.79 9.57 25.38
CA VAL A 254 -4.63 8.70 25.65
C VAL A 254 -3.32 9.43 25.46
N ILE A 255 -2.25 8.95 26.11
CA ILE A 255 -0.92 9.53 26.01
C ILE A 255 -0.22 9.03 24.75
N ASN A 256 0.38 9.93 23.99
CA ASN A 256 1.36 9.58 22.97
C ASN A 256 2.70 9.29 23.62
N SER A 257 3.16 8.03 23.62
CA SER A 257 4.42 7.65 24.27
C SER A 257 5.64 8.40 23.70
N LYS A 258 5.60 8.82 22.42
CA LYS A 258 6.71 9.51 21.76
C LYS A 258 6.91 10.94 22.25
N THR A 259 5.83 11.61 22.66
CA THR A 259 5.86 13.04 23.01
C THR A 259 5.45 13.31 24.45
N GLY A 260 4.91 12.31 25.16
CA GLY A 260 4.31 12.46 26.49
C GLY A 260 3.01 13.27 26.52
N ARG A 261 2.56 13.80 25.37
CA ARG A 261 1.36 14.63 25.29
C ARG A 261 0.10 13.79 25.20
N PHE A 262 -0.97 14.34 25.76
CA PHE A 262 -2.31 13.76 25.68
C PHE A 262 -2.94 14.04 24.32
N SER A 263 -3.57 13.01 23.75
CA SER A 263 -4.41 13.13 22.57
C SER A 263 -5.77 13.69 22.98
N LYS A 264 -6.27 14.72 22.29
CA LYS A 264 -7.53 15.41 22.64
C LYS A 264 -8.26 15.97 21.43
N ILE A 265 -9.59 15.98 21.46
CA ILE A 265 -10.44 16.75 20.56
C ILE A 265 -10.19 18.23 20.84
N LEU A 266 -9.95 18.99 19.77
CA LEU A 266 -9.76 20.43 19.86
C LEU A 266 -11.07 21.10 20.25
N ASP A 267 -11.03 21.92 21.29
CA ASP A 267 -12.18 22.64 21.84
C ASP A 267 -13.41 21.73 22.10
N PHE A 268 -13.18 20.62 22.80
CA PHE A 268 -14.19 19.59 23.02
C PHE A 268 -15.50 20.13 23.63
N ASP A 269 -15.43 21.08 24.56
CA ASP A 269 -16.61 21.66 25.20
C ASP A 269 -17.53 22.41 24.22
N SER A 270 -16.95 23.10 23.23
CA SER A 270 -17.71 23.72 22.15
C SER A 270 -18.22 22.67 21.15
N VAL A 271 -17.37 21.70 20.79
CA VAL A 271 -17.69 20.65 19.82
C VAL A 271 -18.87 19.79 20.30
N LYS A 272 -18.89 19.37 21.57
CA LYS A 272 -19.95 18.51 22.12
C LYS A 272 -21.32 19.19 22.23
N LYS A 273 -21.35 20.53 22.26
CA LYS A 273 -22.57 21.35 22.34
C LYS A 273 -23.08 21.80 20.97
N SER A 274 -22.28 21.62 19.91
CA SER A 274 -22.56 22.12 18.57
C SER A 274 -23.10 21.00 17.66
N PRO A 275 -24.02 21.30 16.74
CA PRO A 275 -24.41 20.33 15.72
C PRO A 275 -23.21 20.02 14.81
N LEU A 276 -22.86 18.75 14.69
CA LEU A 276 -21.74 18.32 13.85
C LEU A 276 -22.12 18.27 12.37
N ARG A 277 -21.25 18.80 11.51
CA ARG A 277 -21.40 18.68 10.06
C ARG A 277 -21.31 17.20 9.65
N ARG A 278 -22.32 16.73 8.91
CA ARG A 278 -22.37 15.41 8.28
C ARG A 278 -22.61 15.57 6.78
N TYR A 279 -21.92 14.79 5.98
CA TYR A 279 -22.00 14.84 4.53
C TYR A 279 -22.74 13.65 3.94
N GLY A 280 -23.63 13.92 2.99
CA GLY A 280 -24.05 12.92 2.01
C GLY A 280 -22.89 12.59 1.06
N ILE A 281 -22.81 11.35 0.59
CA ILE A 281 -21.73 10.90 -0.30
C ILE A 281 -21.73 11.68 -1.61
N GLU A 282 -22.91 11.94 -2.18
CA GLU A 282 -23.05 12.72 -3.42
C GLU A 282 -22.56 14.15 -3.24
N GLU A 283 -22.92 14.80 -2.12
CA GLU A 283 -22.46 16.16 -1.80
C GLU A 283 -20.93 16.18 -1.63
N LEU A 284 -20.40 15.27 -0.82
CA LEU A 284 -18.97 15.20 -0.54
C LEU A 284 -18.14 14.97 -1.81
N THR A 285 -18.58 14.03 -2.65
CA THR A 285 -17.88 13.72 -3.92
C THR A 285 -17.91 14.90 -4.89
N GLN A 286 -18.98 15.69 -4.91
CA GLN A 286 -19.06 16.92 -5.70
C GLN A 286 -18.09 17.98 -5.18
N LEU A 287 -18.07 18.27 -3.88
CA LEU A 287 -17.15 19.24 -3.27
C LEU A 287 -15.69 18.86 -3.48
N LEU A 288 -15.38 17.56 -3.46
CA LEU A 288 -14.05 17.00 -3.72
C LEU A 288 -13.71 16.85 -5.21
N ASN A 289 -14.63 17.18 -6.12
CA ASN A 289 -14.47 17.03 -7.58
C ASN A 289 -14.13 15.60 -8.02
N ILE A 290 -14.72 14.60 -7.38
CA ILE A 290 -14.49 13.19 -7.69
C ILE A 290 -15.34 12.82 -8.91
N LYS A 291 -14.69 12.33 -9.97
CA LYS A 291 -15.38 11.86 -11.17
C LYS A 291 -16.34 10.73 -10.80
N LYS A 292 -17.52 10.69 -11.44
CA LYS A 292 -18.48 9.59 -11.26
C LYS A 292 -17.76 8.26 -11.52
N ILE A 293 -17.59 7.50 -10.45
CA ILE A 293 -17.13 6.11 -10.53
C ILE A 293 -18.28 5.33 -11.17
N GLY A 294 -18.01 4.51 -12.18
CA GLY A 294 -19.06 3.73 -12.84
C GLY A 294 -19.67 2.69 -11.89
N ASN A 295 -20.92 2.30 -12.13
CA ASN A 295 -21.49 1.09 -11.53
C ASN A 295 -20.85 -0.11 -12.23
N ASN A 296 -19.66 -0.49 -11.79
CA ASN A 296 -19.22 -1.86 -11.98
C ASN A 296 -19.76 -2.60 -10.76
N ASP A 297 -21.03 -3.00 -10.83
CA ASP A 297 -21.51 -4.12 -10.02
C ASP A 297 -20.53 -5.27 -10.27
N ASP A 298 -20.08 -5.91 -9.19
CA ASP A 298 -19.12 -7.01 -9.27
C ASP A 298 -19.56 -7.95 -10.40
N PRO A 299 -18.70 -8.23 -11.41
CA PRO A 299 -19.06 -9.23 -12.40
C PRO A 299 -19.35 -10.52 -11.62
N PRO A 300 -20.46 -11.22 -11.91
CA PRO A 300 -20.70 -12.52 -11.29
C PRO A 300 -19.43 -13.35 -11.47
N ILE A 301 -18.99 -14.02 -10.41
CA ILE A 301 -17.82 -14.91 -10.45
C ILE A 301 -18.11 -15.96 -11.54
N ARG A 302 -17.72 -15.66 -12.77
CA ARG A 302 -17.72 -16.61 -13.87
C ARG A 302 -16.49 -17.47 -13.63
N LEU A 303 -16.70 -18.59 -12.97
CA LEU A 303 -15.82 -19.75 -13.11
C LEU A 303 -15.70 -20.01 -14.62
N LYS A 304 -14.63 -19.51 -15.24
CA LYS A 304 -14.35 -19.83 -16.64
C LYS A 304 -14.13 -21.34 -16.70
N SER A 305 -15.11 -22.06 -17.23
CA SER A 305 -14.89 -23.40 -17.74
C SER A 305 -13.76 -23.29 -18.77
N LYS A 306 -12.68 -24.03 -18.55
CA LYS A 306 -11.65 -24.20 -19.58
C LYS A 306 -12.31 -24.96 -20.71
N SER A 307 -12.63 -24.28 -21.80
CA SER A 307 -12.77 -24.97 -23.08
C SER A 307 -11.39 -25.49 -23.46
N ILE A 308 -11.28 -26.82 -23.45
CA ILE A 308 -10.28 -27.56 -24.20
C ILE A 308 -10.60 -27.27 -25.68
N ASP A 309 -9.55 -27.21 -26.51
CA ASP A 309 -9.59 -26.93 -27.95
C ASP A 309 -9.57 -25.46 -28.38
N SER A 310 -8.38 -24.86 -28.28
CA SER A 310 -7.92 -23.97 -29.35
C SER A 310 -6.42 -24.12 -29.58
N VAL A 311 -6.07 -24.30 -30.86
CA VAL A 311 -4.73 -24.50 -31.39
C VAL A 311 -3.76 -23.41 -30.90
N PRO A 312 -2.49 -23.73 -30.54
CA PRO A 312 -1.58 -22.76 -29.95
C PRO A 312 -1.31 -21.59 -30.90
N ARG A 313 -1.84 -20.41 -30.55
CA ARG A 313 -1.46 -19.15 -31.18
C ARG A 313 -0.01 -18.85 -30.76
N VAL A 314 0.89 -18.71 -31.73
CA VAL A 314 2.29 -18.31 -31.52
C VAL A 314 2.30 -17.03 -30.67
N LEU A 315 2.68 -17.16 -29.40
CA LEU A 315 2.67 -16.09 -28.42
C LEU A 315 3.73 -15.04 -28.80
N SER A 316 3.24 -13.81 -28.98
CA SER A 316 4.01 -12.61 -29.26
C SER A 316 5.00 -12.28 -28.12
N ALA A 317 6.04 -11.51 -28.46
CA ALA A 317 7.20 -11.12 -27.66
C ALA A 317 6.92 -10.28 -26.40
N THR A 318 6.01 -10.72 -25.54
CA THR A 318 5.73 -10.13 -24.23
C THR A 318 6.37 -11.02 -23.16
N MET A 319 7.18 -10.45 -22.28
CA MET A 319 7.74 -11.18 -21.13
C MET A 319 6.59 -11.79 -20.33
N THR A 320 6.59 -13.10 -20.11
CA THR A 320 5.69 -13.74 -19.15
C THR A 320 5.93 -13.14 -17.76
N LEU A 321 4.92 -13.17 -16.88
CA LEU A 321 5.03 -12.65 -15.52
C LEU A 321 6.26 -13.19 -14.78
N LYS A 322 6.55 -14.48 -14.95
CA LYS A 322 7.76 -15.14 -14.40
C LYS A 322 9.06 -14.53 -14.93
N THR A 323 9.15 -14.25 -16.23
CA THR A 323 10.35 -13.62 -16.81
C THR A 323 10.55 -12.18 -16.34
N LEU A 324 9.46 -11.41 -16.18
CA LEU A 324 9.52 -10.06 -15.61
C LEU A 324 9.97 -10.10 -14.15
N ALA A 325 9.38 -11.00 -13.35
CA ALA A 325 9.74 -11.17 -11.94
C ALA A 325 11.20 -11.58 -11.77
N GLN A 326 11.71 -12.49 -12.61
CA GLN A 326 13.12 -12.89 -12.61
C GLN A 326 14.06 -11.73 -12.98
N ALA A 327 13.69 -10.92 -13.97
CA ALA A 327 14.50 -9.76 -14.36
C ALA A 327 14.52 -8.68 -13.27
N ARG A 328 13.37 -8.42 -12.62
CA ARG A 328 13.28 -7.51 -11.47
C ARG A 328 14.08 -7.99 -10.28
N LYS A 329 14.02 -9.30 -9.95
CA LYS A 329 14.87 -9.90 -8.92
C LYS A 329 16.34 -9.59 -9.20
N GLN A 330 16.81 -9.76 -10.43
CA GLN A 330 18.20 -9.46 -10.79
C GLN A 330 18.56 -7.98 -10.62
N ASP A 331 17.65 -7.07 -11.00
CA ASP A 331 17.84 -5.63 -10.80
C ASP A 331 17.91 -5.27 -9.30
N LEU A 332 17.03 -5.85 -8.48
CA LEU A 332 17.03 -5.64 -7.02
C LEU A 332 18.31 -6.15 -6.35
N ILE A 333 18.84 -7.30 -6.77
CA ILE A 333 20.12 -7.81 -6.25
C ILE A 333 21.29 -6.90 -6.66
N LYS A 334 21.28 -6.36 -7.89
CA LYS A 334 22.29 -5.36 -8.30
C LYS A 334 22.18 -4.07 -7.49
N TRP A 335 20.96 -3.59 -7.29
CA TRP A 335 20.67 -2.41 -6.46
C TRP A 335 21.19 -2.57 -5.03
N LEU A 336 21.05 -3.77 -4.46
CA LEU A 336 21.59 -4.13 -3.14
C LEU A 336 23.13 -4.11 -3.12
N LYS A 337 23.76 -4.70 -4.14
CA LYS A 337 25.23 -4.72 -4.27
C LYS A 337 25.83 -3.32 -4.44
N ASN A 338 25.20 -2.46 -5.23
CA ASN A 338 25.64 -1.08 -5.45
C ASN A 338 25.66 -0.25 -4.15
N ARG A 339 24.86 -0.64 -3.15
CA ARG A 339 24.81 -0.03 -1.82
C ARG A 339 25.64 -0.78 -0.78
N ASN A 340 26.47 -1.73 -1.21
CA ASN A 340 27.29 -2.57 -0.35
C ASN A 340 26.47 -3.17 0.82
N TYR A 341 25.26 -3.66 0.52
CA TYR A 341 24.34 -4.27 1.48
C TYR A 341 23.91 -3.36 2.65
N ASP A 342 24.10 -2.05 2.51
CA ASP A 342 23.67 -1.03 3.45
C ASP A 342 22.42 -0.31 2.92
N ILE A 343 21.27 -0.68 3.44
CA ILE A 343 19.96 -0.23 2.94
C ILE A 343 19.05 0.25 4.06
N GLU A 344 19.63 0.82 5.12
CA GLU A 344 18.88 1.42 6.22
C GLU A 344 17.81 2.41 5.70
N GLY A 345 16.62 2.38 6.29
CA GLY A 345 15.44 3.11 5.81
C GLY A 345 14.68 2.46 4.65
N TYR A 346 15.31 1.58 3.86
CA TYR A 346 14.68 0.95 2.68
C TYR A 346 14.37 -0.54 2.87
N ARG A 347 14.89 -1.17 3.93
CA ARG A 347 14.79 -2.62 4.22
C ARG A 347 13.39 -3.20 4.02
N ALA A 348 12.37 -2.59 4.64
CA ALA A 348 11.00 -3.10 4.58
C ALA A 348 10.43 -3.07 3.15
N ASN A 349 10.60 -1.94 2.45
CA ASN A 349 10.17 -1.79 1.06
C ASN A 349 10.92 -2.75 0.13
N PHE A 350 12.24 -2.87 0.31
CA PHE A 350 13.07 -3.80 -0.45
C PHE A 350 12.57 -5.24 -0.32
N PHE A 351 12.36 -5.73 0.90
CA PHE A 351 11.89 -7.10 1.13
C PHE A 351 10.47 -7.33 0.65
N LEU A 352 9.58 -6.34 0.79
CA LEU A 352 8.22 -6.43 0.27
C LEU A 352 8.21 -6.58 -1.26
N ILE A 353 8.96 -5.73 -1.97
CA ILE A 353 9.08 -5.78 -3.43
C ILE A 353 9.75 -7.08 -3.86
N LEU A 354 10.84 -7.48 -3.19
CA LEU A 354 11.55 -8.73 -3.48
C LEU A 354 10.62 -9.94 -3.30
N ALA A 355 9.86 -10.00 -2.20
CA ALA A 355 8.93 -11.08 -1.91
C ALA A 355 7.84 -11.20 -2.98
N THR A 356 7.24 -10.09 -3.42
CA THR A 356 6.24 -10.12 -4.52
C THR A 356 6.82 -10.59 -5.85
N CYS A 357 8.10 -10.34 -6.13
CA CYS A 357 8.76 -10.88 -7.31
C CYS A 357 9.05 -12.38 -7.14
N LEU A 358 9.54 -12.79 -5.96
CA LEU A 358 9.87 -14.18 -5.68
C LEU A 358 8.64 -15.09 -5.69
N SER A 359 7.49 -14.62 -5.19
CA SER A 359 6.24 -15.41 -5.17
C SER A 359 5.72 -15.77 -6.56
N GLU A 360 6.09 -15.01 -7.60
CA GLU A 360 5.75 -15.33 -8.99
C GLU A 360 6.64 -16.46 -9.57
N ILE A 361 7.79 -16.74 -8.95
CA ILE A 361 8.81 -17.68 -9.46
C ILE A 361 9.14 -18.83 -8.50
N LYS A 362 8.72 -18.75 -7.23
CA LYS A 362 9.01 -19.70 -6.16
C LYS A 362 7.75 -19.97 -5.33
N ASP A 363 7.73 -21.11 -4.67
CA ASP A 363 6.75 -21.39 -3.64
C ASP A 363 6.95 -20.48 -2.40
N ARG A 364 5.97 -20.54 -1.50
CA ARG A 364 5.90 -19.68 -0.32
C ARG A 364 7.12 -19.85 0.60
N ASP A 365 7.54 -21.08 0.86
CA ASP A 365 8.63 -21.35 1.80
C ASP A 365 9.98 -20.99 1.19
N SER A 366 10.21 -21.38 -0.06
CA SER A 366 11.41 -20.98 -0.82
C SER A 366 11.55 -19.46 -0.94
N THR A 367 10.43 -18.72 -1.03
CA THR A 367 10.45 -17.26 -1.02
C THR A 367 10.96 -16.72 0.31
N TYR A 368 10.44 -17.22 1.43
CA TYR A 368 10.87 -16.80 2.76
C TYR A 368 12.34 -17.15 3.04
N PHE A 369 12.77 -18.37 2.70
CA PHE A 369 14.17 -18.78 2.88
C PHE A 369 15.12 -17.87 2.09
N TYR A 370 14.78 -17.53 0.85
CA TYR A 370 15.58 -16.62 0.04
C TYR A 370 15.63 -15.20 0.64
N MET A 371 14.49 -14.69 1.14
CA MET A 371 14.47 -13.41 1.85
C MET A 371 15.36 -13.43 3.09
N LYS A 372 15.30 -14.51 3.87
CA LYS A 372 16.10 -14.69 5.10
C LYS A 372 17.59 -14.71 4.78
N GLU A 373 18.00 -15.41 3.72
CA GLU A 373 19.38 -15.46 3.27
C GLU A 373 19.91 -14.07 2.90
N ILE A 374 19.13 -13.29 2.14
CA ILE A 374 19.50 -11.91 1.78
C ILE A 374 19.51 -11.00 3.03
N ASN A 375 18.57 -11.17 3.96
CA ASN A 375 18.52 -10.39 5.20
C ASN A 375 19.76 -10.60 6.06
N ASN A 376 20.28 -11.83 6.10
CA ASN A 376 21.51 -12.15 6.83
C ASN A 376 22.78 -11.56 6.19
N GLN A 377 22.72 -11.14 4.92
CA GLN A 377 23.83 -10.48 4.23
C GLN A 377 23.83 -8.95 4.44
N LEU A 378 22.77 -8.38 5.02
CA LEU A 378 22.70 -6.94 5.26
C LEU A 378 23.61 -6.53 6.40
N LYS A 379 24.17 -5.30 6.32
CA LYS A 379 24.91 -4.72 7.46
C LYS A 379 24.02 -4.54 8.70
N ALA A 380 22.74 -4.19 8.48
CA ALA A 380 21.74 -4.04 9.53
C ALA A 380 20.48 -4.88 9.20
N PRO A 381 20.47 -6.18 9.52
CA PRO A 381 19.34 -7.07 9.22
C PRO A 381 18.02 -6.60 9.85
N LEU A 382 16.89 -6.93 9.22
CA LEU A 382 15.58 -6.81 9.87
C LEU A 382 15.40 -7.91 10.93
N PRO A 383 14.68 -7.62 12.02
CA PRO A 383 14.21 -8.64 12.94
C PRO A 383 13.42 -9.74 12.20
N ILE A 384 13.66 -11.00 12.56
CA ILE A 384 13.04 -12.16 11.88
C ILE A 384 11.50 -12.09 11.92
N SER A 385 10.93 -11.59 13.02
CA SER A 385 9.47 -11.38 13.15
C SER A 385 8.93 -10.40 12.11
N GLN A 386 9.64 -9.29 11.87
CA GLN A 386 9.28 -8.30 10.86
C GLN A 386 9.44 -8.86 9.44
N LEU A 387 10.51 -9.61 9.19
CA LEU A 387 10.74 -10.26 7.89
C LEU A 387 9.64 -11.29 7.56
N LYS A 388 9.23 -12.11 8.54
CA LYS A 388 8.09 -13.04 8.41
C LYS A 388 6.80 -12.30 8.08
N ARG A 389 6.52 -11.20 8.78
CA ARG A 389 5.32 -10.39 8.51
C ARG A 389 5.32 -9.84 7.08
N ILE A 390 6.44 -9.28 6.63
CA ILE A 390 6.58 -8.79 5.25
C ILE A 390 6.37 -9.90 4.22
N HIS A 391 6.95 -11.08 4.46
CA HIS A 391 6.74 -12.26 3.62
C HIS A 391 5.26 -12.63 3.52
N LEU A 392 4.57 -12.73 4.66
CA LEU A 392 3.14 -13.03 4.72
C LEU A 392 2.31 -11.99 3.98
N ASP A 393 2.59 -10.69 4.17
CA ASP A 393 1.88 -9.59 3.52
C ASP A 393 2.05 -9.59 1.99
N ALA A 394 3.21 -10.04 1.51
CA ALA A 394 3.55 -10.13 0.08
C ALA A 394 2.93 -11.34 -0.62
N VAL A 395 2.97 -12.51 0.04
CA VAL A 395 2.49 -13.79 -0.53
C VAL A 395 1.01 -14.02 -0.30
N SER A 396 0.35 -13.24 0.55
CA SER A 396 -1.10 -13.32 0.72
C SER A 396 -1.80 -13.04 -0.60
N GLU A 397 -2.66 -13.96 -1.02
CA GLU A 397 -3.48 -13.79 -2.21
C GLU A 397 -4.44 -12.62 -2.01
N ARG A 398 -4.54 -11.76 -3.01
CA ARG A 398 -5.46 -10.63 -3.04
C ARG A 398 -6.34 -10.77 -4.28
N ILE A 399 -7.58 -10.33 -4.15
CA ILE A 399 -8.48 -10.21 -5.29
C ILE A 399 -8.03 -8.97 -6.08
N SER A 400 -7.58 -9.17 -7.32
CA SER A 400 -7.30 -8.08 -8.24
C SER A 400 -8.59 -7.36 -8.65
N GLN A 401 -8.48 -6.14 -9.20
CA GLN A 401 -9.64 -5.38 -9.71
C GLN A 401 -10.47 -6.14 -10.76
N ASN A 402 -9.89 -7.20 -11.35
CA ASN A 402 -10.52 -8.02 -12.38
C ASN A 402 -11.09 -9.34 -11.82
N GLY A 403 -11.12 -9.52 -10.49
CA GLY A 403 -11.64 -10.73 -9.84
C GLY A 403 -10.68 -11.92 -9.83
N GLU A 404 -9.46 -11.79 -10.37
CA GLU A 404 -8.44 -12.84 -10.32
C GLU A 404 -7.68 -12.81 -8.99
N PHE A 405 -7.53 -13.98 -8.36
CA PHE A 405 -6.66 -14.16 -7.20
C PHE A 405 -5.20 -14.09 -7.62
N GLY A 406 -4.43 -13.23 -6.97
CA GLY A 406 -3.00 -13.12 -7.21
C GLY A 406 -2.29 -12.26 -6.17
N HIS A 407 -0.97 -12.27 -6.20
CA HIS A 407 -0.16 -11.44 -5.32
C HIS A 407 -0.19 -9.98 -5.79
N TYR A 408 0.10 -9.05 -4.87
CA TYR A 408 0.20 -7.64 -5.23
C TYR A 408 1.38 -7.40 -6.20
N ARG A 409 1.15 -6.68 -7.30
CA ARG A 409 2.16 -6.42 -8.34
C ARG A 409 2.51 -4.95 -8.43
N TYR A 410 3.77 -4.63 -8.14
CA TYR A 410 4.27 -3.27 -8.29
C TYR A 410 4.52 -2.90 -9.76
N SER A 411 4.20 -1.65 -10.12
CA SER A 411 4.66 -1.03 -11.36
C SER A 411 6.15 -0.68 -11.25
N ASN A 412 6.87 -0.62 -12.39
CA ASN A 412 8.28 -0.23 -12.37
C ASN A 412 8.48 1.17 -11.76
N GLN A 413 7.57 2.11 -12.07
CA GLN A 413 7.59 3.46 -11.51
C GLN A 413 7.51 3.42 -9.98
N LYS A 414 6.59 2.63 -9.41
CA LYS A 414 6.45 2.55 -7.96
C LYS A 414 7.65 1.91 -7.28
N ILE A 415 8.25 0.88 -7.89
CA ILE A 415 9.49 0.27 -7.37
C ILE A 415 10.62 1.30 -7.33
N MET A 416 10.81 2.06 -8.42
CA MET A 416 11.86 3.08 -8.49
C MET A 416 11.64 4.20 -7.46
N GLU A 417 10.41 4.64 -7.24
CA GLU A 417 10.05 5.63 -6.23
C GLU A 417 10.36 5.13 -4.80
N LEU A 418 9.90 3.93 -4.45
CA LEU A 418 10.05 3.36 -3.10
C LEU A 418 11.51 3.06 -2.73
N LEU A 419 12.35 2.75 -3.71
CA LEU A 419 13.77 2.46 -3.54
C LEU A 419 14.69 3.63 -3.91
N LYS A 420 14.11 4.79 -4.26
CA LYS A 420 14.81 5.99 -4.75
C LYS A 420 15.93 5.65 -5.75
N ILE A 421 15.58 4.88 -6.78
CA ILE A 421 16.52 4.49 -7.84
C ILE A 421 16.89 5.73 -8.66
N SER A 422 18.17 6.05 -8.70
CA SER A 422 18.67 7.21 -9.45
C SER A 422 18.78 6.92 -10.96
N PRO A 423 18.71 7.96 -11.83
CA PRO A 423 18.91 7.79 -13.26
C PRO A 423 20.24 7.13 -13.65
N ASP A 424 21.30 7.39 -12.89
CA ASP A 424 22.66 6.88 -13.18
C ASP A 424 22.80 5.37 -12.95
N GLU A 425 21.94 4.79 -12.10
CA GLU A 425 21.90 3.34 -11.86
C GLU A 425 21.15 2.58 -12.95
N MET A 426 20.19 3.24 -13.62
CA MET A 426 19.28 2.61 -14.58
C MET A 426 19.99 1.90 -15.74
N PRO A 427 21.10 2.42 -16.32
CA PRO A 427 21.90 1.71 -17.33
C PRO A 427 22.30 0.28 -16.94
N ALA A 428 22.50 0.01 -15.65
CA ALA A 428 22.89 -1.31 -15.14
C ALA A 428 21.70 -2.29 -14.98
N TYR A 429 20.46 -1.79 -15.01
CA TYR A 429 19.23 -2.56 -14.78
C TYR A 429 18.55 -2.98 -16.09
N LYS A 430 17.83 -4.11 -16.05
CA LYS A 430 17.09 -4.70 -17.18
C LYS A 430 15.70 -4.11 -17.33
N THR A 431 14.97 -3.98 -16.21
CA THR A 431 13.54 -3.67 -16.17
C THR A 431 13.23 -2.41 -15.38
N LEU A 432 13.96 -2.14 -14.30
CA LEU A 432 13.79 -0.95 -13.47
C LEU A 432 14.42 0.29 -14.12
N ILE A 433 13.85 0.70 -15.25
CA ILE A 433 14.28 1.83 -16.07
C ILE A 433 13.09 2.73 -16.39
N THR A 434 13.36 4.01 -16.64
CA THR A 434 12.38 4.97 -17.11
C THR A 434 12.02 4.74 -18.59
N PRO A 435 10.87 5.27 -19.05
CA PRO A 435 10.54 5.29 -20.48
C PRO A 435 11.64 5.96 -21.34
N ASP A 436 12.35 6.95 -20.81
CA ASP A 436 13.40 7.68 -21.51
C ASP A 436 14.65 6.81 -21.74
N GLU A 437 15.10 6.13 -20.69
CA GLU A 437 16.23 5.19 -20.79
C GLU A 437 15.88 4.02 -21.72
N LYS A 438 14.63 3.53 -21.68
CA LYS A 438 14.15 2.53 -22.64
C LYS A 438 14.22 3.04 -24.09
N ARG A 439 13.72 4.26 -24.36
CA ARG A 439 13.78 4.89 -25.69
C ARG A 439 15.23 5.05 -26.18
N LYS A 440 16.14 5.47 -25.30
CA LYS A 440 17.58 5.60 -25.58
C LYS A 440 18.20 4.26 -25.99
N ARG A 441 17.90 3.17 -25.27
CA ARG A 441 18.36 1.81 -25.60
C ARG A 441 17.80 1.30 -26.91
N ASP A 442 16.50 1.49 -27.14
CA ASP A 442 15.85 1.06 -28.39
C ASP A 442 16.44 1.81 -29.59
N TYR A 443 16.70 3.11 -29.44
CA TYR A 443 17.40 3.91 -30.46
C TYR A 443 18.80 3.37 -30.73
N ALA A 444 19.61 3.11 -29.70
CA ALA A 444 20.96 2.55 -29.85
C ALA A 444 20.94 1.16 -30.52
N LYS A 445 20.00 0.29 -30.11
CA LYS A 445 19.80 -1.03 -30.72
C LYS A 445 19.44 -0.92 -32.20
N ARG A 446 18.48 -0.05 -32.55
CA ARG A 446 18.10 0.21 -33.96
C ARG A 446 19.27 0.78 -34.75
N LYS A 447 20.06 1.68 -34.18
CA LYS A 447 21.27 2.24 -34.81
C LYS A 447 22.30 1.15 -35.11
N LYS A 448 22.49 0.18 -34.21
CA LYS A 448 23.37 -0.98 -34.41
C LYS A 448 22.81 -1.95 -35.46
N GLN A 449 21.52 -2.28 -35.39
CA GLN A 449 20.85 -3.16 -36.36
C GLN A 449 20.81 -2.61 -37.79
N ARG A 450 20.86 -1.28 -37.96
CA ARG A 450 20.97 -0.64 -39.28
C ARG A 450 22.32 -0.86 -39.96
N ARG A 451 23.35 -1.28 -39.21
CA ARG A 451 24.72 -1.46 -39.69
C ARG A 451 25.03 -2.95 -39.84
N ASN A 452 25.74 -3.33 -40.91
CA ASN A 452 26.26 -4.69 -41.12
C ASN A 452 27.54 -4.93 -40.28
N SER A 453 28.17 -6.10 -40.45
CA SER A 453 29.45 -6.47 -39.80
C SER A 453 30.54 -5.40 -39.98
N ASP A 454 30.51 -4.70 -41.12
CA ASP A 454 31.52 -3.70 -41.51
C ASP A 454 31.13 -2.29 -41.08
N GLY A 455 30.07 -2.15 -40.27
CA GLY A 455 29.59 -0.86 -39.77
C GLY A 455 28.83 -0.01 -40.79
N LEU A 456 28.58 -0.53 -42.00
CA LEU A 456 27.89 0.14 -43.09
C LEU A 456 26.38 -0.04 -43.01
N THR A 457 25.64 1.02 -43.32
CA THR A 457 24.19 0.90 -43.52
C THR A 457 23.88 0.12 -44.80
N LYS A 458 22.68 -0.47 -44.92
CA LYS A 458 22.25 -1.18 -46.15
C LYS A 458 22.50 -0.37 -47.44
N ARG A 459 22.29 0.94 -47.40
CA ARG A 459 22.53 1.85 -48.54
C ARG A 459 24.02 2.03 -48.85
N GLN A 460 24.87 2.10 -47.82
CA GLN A 460 26.32 2.21 -47.98
C GLN A 460 26.94 0.90 -48.46
N ALA A 461 26.50 -0.25 -47.95
CA ALA A 461 26.90 -1.57 -48.44
C ALA A 461 26.52 -1.73 -49.92
N ALA A 462 25.26 -1.47 -50.29
CA ALA A 462 24.82 -1.52 -51.68
C ALA A 462 25.55 -0.52 -52.60
N LYS A 463 26.00 0.63 -52.07
CA LYS A 463 26.85 1.56 -52.82
C LYS A 463 28.25 0.97 -53.03
N SER A 464 28.84 0.38 -51.99
CA SER A 464 30.15 -0.29 -52.05
C SER A 464 30.15 -1.43 -53.07
N ASP A 465 29.13 -2.30 -53.02
CA ASP A 465 29.00 -3.43 -53.95
C ASP A 465 28.90 -2.97 -55.41
N LYS A 466 28.11 -1.90 -55.65
CA LYS A 466 28.00 -1.28 -56.98
C LYS A 466 29.34 -0.68 -57.45
N LEU A 467 30.10 -0.05 -56.56
CA LEU A 467 31.43 0.48 -56.90
C LEU A 467 32.40 -0.65 -57.27
N ILE A 468 32.39 -1.76 -56.54
CA ILE A 468 33.22 -2.95 -56.82
C ILE A 468 32.85 -3.54 -58.19
N GLN A 469 31.56 -3.72 -58.47
CA GLN A 469 31.08 -4.23 -59.76
C GLN A 469 31.46 -3.30 -60.92
N ILE A 470 31.23 -1.99 -60.78
CA ILE A 470 31.60 -1.00 -61.80
C ILE A 470 33.12 -1.01 -62.04
N ARG A 471 33.94 -1.04 -60.98
CA ARG A 471 35.40 -1.13 -61.10
C ARG A 471 35.84 -2.39 -61.85
N LYS A 472 35.23 -3.54 -61.54
CA LYS A 472 35.50 -4.81 -62.23
C LYS A 472 35.22 -4.71 -63.74
N TYR A 473 34.05 -4.20 -64.13
CA TYR A 473 33.70 -4.11 -65.55
C TYR A 473 34.47 -3.02 -66.31
N LEU A 474 34.85 -1.92 -65.64
CA LEU A 474 35.76 -0.92 -66.21
C LEU A 474 37.13 -1.52 -66.51
N ASN A 475 37.68 -2.32 -65.59
CA ASN A 475 38.96 -3.02 -65.80
C ASN A 475 38.90 -4.07 -66.93
N CYS A 476 37.72 -4.63 -67.20
CA CYS A 476 37.48 -5.52 -68.35
C CYS A 476 37.20 -4.77 -69.66
N GLY A 477 37.39 -3.43 -69.71
CA GLY A 477 37.25 -2.63 -70.93
C GLY A 477 35.81 -2.40 -71.41
N LYS A 478 34.79 -2.66 -70.59
CA LYS A 478 33.39 -2.48 -70.97
C LYS A 478 33.01 -1.00 -71.03
N SER A 479 32.18 -0.62 -72.00
CA SER A 479 31.71 0.76 -72.13
C SER A 479 30.75 1.14 -71.00
N LYS A 480 30.71 2.42 -70.61
CA LYS A 480 29.81 2.92 -69.54
C LYS A 480 28.32 2.59 -69.79
N ALA A 481 27.92 2.48 -71.07
CA ALA A 481 26.55 2.12 -71.46
C ALA A 481 26.27 0.62 -71.31
N GLU A 482 27.28 -0.25 -71.47
CA GLU A 482 27.16 -1.69 -71.22
C GLU A 482 27.14 -2.00 -69.73
N ILE A 483 27.99 -1.33 -68.94
CA ILE A 483 28.03 -1.49 -67.47
C ILE A 483 26.67 -1.13 -66.84
N ALA A 484 26.05 -0.05 -67.32
CA ALA A 484 24.72 0.38 -66.89
C ALA A 484 23.65 -0.70 -67.14
N ARG A 485 23.70 -1.36 -68.30
CA ARG A 485 22.79 -2.47 -68.65
C ARG A 485 23.05 -3.72 -67.81
N LEU A 486 24.31 -4.10 -67.59
CA LEU A 486 24.68 -5.30 -66.83
C LEU A 486 24.35 -5.22 -65.34
N ILE A 487 24.48 -4.03 -64.73
CA ILE A 487 24.22 -3.81 -63.30
C ILE A 487 22.75 -3.37 -63.05
N GLY A 488 22.02 -3.01 -64.11
CA GLY A 488 20.64 -2.54 -64.00
C GLY A 488 20.53 -1.15 -63.35
N VAL A 489 21.43 -0.23 -63.69
CA VAL A 489 21.48 1.15 -63.14
C VAL A 489 21.57 2.19 -64.25
N SER A 490 21.25 3.44 -63.96
CA SER A 490 21.32 4.51 -64.96
C SER A 490 22.76 4.82 -65.39
N LYS A 491 22.94 5.19 -66.66
CA LYS A 491 24.24 5.61 -67.23
C LYS A 491 24.85 6.78 -66.45
N ALA A 492 24.01 7.69 -65.93
CA ALA A 492 24.43 8.81 -65.09
C ALA A 492 25.08 8.34 -63.78
N LEU A 493 24.50 7.33 -63.11
CA LEU A 493 25.04 6.78 -61.86
C LEU A 493 26.40 6.10 -62.08
N VAL A 494 26.57 5.38 -63.19
CA VAL A 494 27.86 4.78 -63.58
C VAL A 494 28.92 5.86 -63.83
N SER A 495 28.55 6.98 -64.46
CA SER A 495 29.46 8.10 -64.69
C SER A 495 29.94 8.74 -63.38
N ILE A 496 29.02 8.99 -62.44
CA ILE A 496 29.32 9.55 -61.12
C ILE A 496 30.24 8.62 -60.33
N TYR A 497 29.95 7.32 -60.31
CA TYR A 497 30.74 6.34 -59.55
C TYR A 497 32.10 6.07 -60.20
N SER A 498 32.19 6.11 -61.53
CA SER A 498 33.47 6.04 -62.26
C SER A 498 34.36 7.25 -61.96
N LYS A 499 33.80 8.47 -61.87
CA LYS A 499 34.54 9.67 -61.47
C LYS A 499 35.06 9.55 -60.03
N GLN A 500 34.21 9.10 -59.09
CA GLN A 500 34.60 8.85 -57.70
C GLN A 500 35.71 7.78 -57.56
N LEU A 501 35.72 6.76 -58.42
CA LEU A 501 36.78 5.74 -58.42
C LEU A 501 38.12 6.27 -58.93
N ASN A 502 38.10 7.20 -59.89
CA ASN A 502 39.33 7.80 -60.43
C ASN A 502 39.92 8.84 -59.46
N GLU A 503 39.07 9.61 -58.77
CA GLU A 503 39.47 10.58 -57.74
C GLU A 503 40.08 9.91 -56.49
N ALA A 504 39.80 8.62 -56.25
CA ALA A 504 40.35 7.86 -55.12
C ALA A 504 41.71 7.18 -55.43
N VAL A 505 42.21 7.32 -56.67
CA VAL A 505 43.47 6.72 -57.16
C VAL A 505 44.52 7.81 -57.48
N SER A 506 44.12 9.08 -57.52
CA SER A 506 45.02 10.25 -57.42
C SER A 506 45.26 10.61 -55.96
#